data_AF-A0A353LTR3-F1
#
_entry.id   AF-A0A353LTR3-F1
#
_cell.length_a   1.000
_cell.length_b   1.000
_cell.length_c   1.000
_cell.angle_alpha   90.00
_cell.angle_beta   90.00
_cell.angle_gamma   90.00
#
_symmetry.space_group_name_H-M   'P 1'
#
loop_
_entity.id
_entity.type
_entity.pdbx_description
1 polymer ?
#
loop_
_entity_poly.entity_id
_entity_poly.type
_entity_poly.pdbx_seq_one_letter_code
_entity_poly.pdbx_strand_id
1 'polypeptide(L)'
;VSSGNRNFEGRINPDTQANYLASPPLVVAYALAGNLGIDLNKDPLGQDKQGNDVYLADIWPSNAEITETVRQCVTAKMFRERYSDVFRGDAGWRKIKSSGGLTYEWDSKSTYVQNPPYFSGMSK
;
A
#
# COMPACT_ATOMS: atom_id res chain seq x y z
N VAL A 1 -6.58 10.16 -3.66
CA VAL A 1 -7.29 9.49 -2.54
C VAL A 1 -6.52 8.22 -2.21
N SER A 2 -6.31 7.88 -0.94
CA SER A 2 -5.60 6.66 -0.56
C SER A 2 -6.23 5.97 0.66
N SER A 3 -6.01 4.67 0.77
CA SER A 3 -6.40 3.84 1.93
C SER A 3 -5.28 3.71 2.96
N GLY A 4 -4.34 4.66 2.94
CA GLY A 4 -3.28 4.76 3.92
C GLY A 4 -3.74 5.43 5.21
N ASN A 5 -2.79 5.93 5.99
CA ASN A 5 -3.03 6.56 7.29
C ASN A 5 -2.40 7.97 7.41
N ARG A 6 -1.84 8.53 6.34
CA ARG A 6 -1.22 9.86 6.29
C ARG A 6 -1.47 10.52 4.94
N ASN A 7 -1.74 11.83 4.95
CA ASN A 7 -2.07 12.62 3.76
C ASN A 7 -1.41 14.01 3.75
N PHE A 8 -0.24 14.16 4.38
CA PHE A 8 0.52 15.40 4.34
C PHE A 8 0.92 15.78 2.91
N GLU A 9 0.88 17.08 2.63
CA GLU A 9 1.28 17.66 1.34
C GLU A 9 2.70 17.23 0.95
N GLY A 10 2.92 16.97 -0.34
CA GLY A 10 4.22 16.60 -0.91
C GLY A 10 4.76 15.22 -0.53
N ARG A 11 4.10 14.48 0.38
CA ARG A 11 4.57 13.16 0.86
C ARG A 11 4.08 11.99 0.01
N ILE A 12 2.90 12.12 -0.61
CA ILE A 12 2.31 11.05 -1.42
C ILE A 12 2.81 11.15 -2.86
N ASN A 13 2.59 12.29 -3.49
CA ASN A 13 3.07 12.61 -4.82
C ASN A 13 3.27 14.13 -4.92
N PRO A 14 4.39 14.62 -5.50
CA PRO A 14 4.69 16.05 -5.59
C PRO A 14 3.67 16.84 -6.42
N ASP A 15 3.00 16.21 -7.38
CA ASP A 15 2.00 16.84 -8.25
C ASP A 15 0.59 16.84 -7.64
N THR A 16 0.43 16.29 -6.42
CA THR A 16 -0.86 16.22 -5.72
C THR A 16 -0.90 17.17 -4.53
N GLN A 17 -1.59 18.30 -4.71
CA GLN A 17 -1.79 19.29 -3.63
C GLN A 17 -2.74 18.77 -2.54
N ALA A 18 -3.82 18.09 -2.93
CA ALA A 18 -4.83 17.59 -2.02
C ALA A 18 -4.82 16.07 -1.94
N ASN A 19 -4.76 15.54 -0.72
CA ASN A 19 -4.74 14.10 -0.44
C ASN A 19 -5.81 13.76 0.60
N TYR A 20 -6.66 12.79 0.29
CA TYR A 20 -7.76 12.34 1.16
C TYR A 20 -7.56 10.89 1.55
N LEU A 21 -7.76 10.61 2.83
CA LEU A 21 -7.80 9.26 3.38
C LEU A 21 -9.23 8.74 3.29
N ALA A 22 -9.39 7.53 2.77
CA ALA A 22 -10.67 6.89 2.63
C ALA A 22 -10.54 5.37 2.79
N SER A 23 -11.65 4.67 3.00
CA SER A 23 -11.64 3.21 2.99
C SER A 23 -11.22 2.69 1.60
N PRO A 24 -10.62 1.48 1.49
CA PRO A 24 -10.30 0.89 0.19
C PRO A 24 -11.43 0.94 -0.86
N PRO A 25 -12.71 0.60 -0.54
CA PRO A 25 -13.78 0.70 -1.54
C PRO A 25 -14.09 2.14 -1.96
N LEU A 26 -13.95 3.13 -1.07
CA LEU A 26 -14.10 4.54 -1.46
C LEU A 26 -12.97 5.04 -2.37
N VAL A 27 -11.74 4.54 -2.20
CA VAL A 27 -10.64 4.83 -3.14
C VAL A 27 -11.03 4.39 -4.55
N VAL A 28 -11.63 3.20 -4.68
CA VAL A 28 -12.12 2.69 -5.98
C VAL A 28 -13.28 3.55 -6.50
N ALA A 29 -14.26 3.89 -5.66
CA ALA A 29 -15.40 4.72 -6.05
C ALA A 29 -14.95 6.08 -6.62
N TYR A 30 -14.05 6.78 -5.93
CA TYR A 30 -13.51 8.05 -6.42
C TYR A 30 -12.61 7.90 -7.66
N ALA A 31 -11.94 6.76 -7.82
CA ALA A 31 -11.19 6.47 -9.05
C ALA A 31 -12.13 6.26 -10.24
N LEU A 32 -13.27 5.60 -10.05
CA LEU A 32 -14.31 5.43 -11.08
C LEU A 32 -14.96 6.78 -11.44
N ALA A 33 -15.32 7.58 -10.44
CA ALA A 33 -15.90 8.91 -10.65
C ALA A 33 -14.91 9.91 -11.30
N GLY A 34 -13.60 9.68 -11.15
CA GLY A 34 -12.54 10.52 -11.71
C GLY A 34 -12.42 11.91 -11.10
N ASN A 35 -13.21 12.24 -10.08
CA ASN A 35 -13.22 13.54 -9.43
C ASN A 35 -13.70 13.43 -7.97
N LEU A 36 -13.34 14.42 -7.14
CA LEU A 36 -13.71 14.49 -5.72
C LEU A 36 -14.89 15.42 -5.42
N GLY A 37 -15.36 16.18 -6.42
CA GLY A 37 -16.47 17.12 -6.28
C GLY A 37 -17.86 16.47 -6.41
N ILE A 38 -17.91 15.20 -6.78
CA ILE A 38 -19.12 14.39 -6.95
C ILE A 38 -19.87 14.19 -5.61
N ASP A 39 -21.20 14.33 -5.64
CA ASP A 39 -22.08 13.85 -4.56
C ASP A 39 -22.39 12.37 -4.80
N LEU A 40 -21.59 11.48 -4.20
CA LEU A 40 -21.72 10.03 -4.35
C LEU A 40 -23.11 9.45 -3.97
N ASN A 41 -23.98 10.22 -3.31
CA ASN A 41 -25.33 9.80 -2.97
C ASN A 41 -26.37 10.13 -4.06
N LYS A 42 -26.04 11.03 -4.99
CA LYS A 42 -26.99 11.58 -5.96
C LYS A 42 -26.50 11.56 -7.40
N ASP A 43 -25.19 11.61 -7.60
CA ASP A 43 -24.59 11.63 -8.92
C ASP A 43 -24.22 10.20 -9.34
N PRO A 44 -24.45 9.81 -10.60
CA PRO A 44 -24.00 8.52 -11.11
C PRO A 44 -22.47 8.50 -11.25
N LEU A 45 -21.87 7.33 -11.04
CA LEU A 45 -20.45 7.08 -11.27
C LEU A 45 -20.10 6.99 -12.76
N GLY A 46 -21.10 6.65 -13.59
CA GLY A 46 -20.98 6.48 -15.02
C GLY A 46 -22.22 5.80 -15.59
N GLN A 47 -22.13 5.36 -16.85
CA GLN A 47 -23.20 4.63 -17.52
C GLN A 47 -22.78 3.20 -17.83
N ASP A 48 -23.74 2.28 -17.77
CA ASP A 48 -23.55 0.91 -18.23
C ASP A 48 -23.49 0.83 -19.77
N LYS A 49 -23.39 -0.40 -20.31
CA LYS A 49 -23.33 -0.63 -21.76
C LYS A 49 -24.64 -0.29 -22.49
N GLN A 50 -25.74 -0.15 -21.76
CA GLN A 50 -27.07 0.15 -22.26
C GLN A 50 -27.41 1.65 -22.11
N GLY A 51 -26.52 2.43 -21.49
CA GLY A 51 -26.71 3.86 -21.24
C GLY A 51 -27.49 4.17 -19.96
N ASN A 52 -27.70 3.19 -19.08
CA ASN A 52 -28.32 3.44 -17.79
C ASN A 52 -27.30 4.02 -16.81
N ASP A 53 -27.73 4.99 -16.01
CA ASP A 53 -26.93 5.57 -14.94
C ASP A 53 -26.66 4.53 -13.84
N VAL A 54 -25.39 4.41 -13.44
CA VAL A 54 -24.95 3.51 -12.37
C VAL A 54 -24.49 4.34 -11.18
N TYR A 55 -25.15 4.16 -10.04
CA TYR A 55 -24.87 4.86 -8.80
C TYR A 55 -23.95 4.04 -7.89
N LEU A 56 -23.37 4.71 -6.89
CA LEU A 56 -22.55 4.01 -5.90
C LEU A 56 -23.34 2.90 -5.19
N ALA A 57 -24.62 3.16 -4.87
CA ALA A 57 -25.49 2.21 -4.20
C ALA A 57 -25.71 0.91 -5.00
N ASP A 58 -25.61 0.96 -6.34
CA ASP A 58 -25.82 -0.21 -7.19
C ASP A 58 -24.65 -1.19 -7.14
N ILE A 59 -23.46 -0.70 -6.80
CA ILE A 59 -22.21 -1.47 -6.81
C ILE A 59 -21.58 -1.63 -5.43
N TRP A 60 -22.15 -1.01 -4.39
CA TRP A 60 -21.59 -1.05 -3.05
C TRP A 60 -21.92 -2.38 -2.37
N PRO A 61 -20.91 -3.18 -1.99
CA PRO A 61 -21.17 -4.48 -1.38
C PRO A 61 -21.71 -4.32 0.05
N SER A 62 -22.66 -5.18 0.41
CA SER A 62 -23.16 -5.28 1.77
C SER A 62 -22.13 -5.94 2.70
N ASN A 63 -22.24 -5.67 4.01
CA ASN A 63 -21.40 -6.34 5.01
C ASN A 63 -21.55 -7.88 4.99
N ALA A 64 -22.73 -8.38 4.62
CA ALA A 64 -22.98 -9.81 4.52
C ALA A 64 -22.21 -10.44 3.35
N GLU A 65 -22.26 -9.83 2.16
CA GLU A 65 -21.51 -10.29 0.98
C GLU A 65 -20.00 -10.26 1.22
N ILE A 66 -19.50 -9.19 1.86
CA ILE A 66 -18.08 -9.08 2.24
C ILE A 66 -17.71 -10.21 3.20
N THR A 67 -18.50 -10.42 4.25
CA THR A 67 -18.23 -11.44 5.27
C THR A 67 -18.21 -12.84 4.67
N GLU A 68 -19.18 -13.13 3.81
CA GLU A 68 -19.28 -14.44 3.16
C GLU A 68 -18.11 -14.68 2.20
N THR A 69 -17.76 -13.68 1.38
CA THR A 69 -16.59 -13.75 0.50
C THR A 69 -15.30 -13.99 1.28
N VAL A 70 -15.11 -13.27 2.40
CA VAL A 70 -13.93 -13.45 3.27
C VAL A 70 -13.87 -14.87 3.83
N ARG A 71 -14.98 -15.43 4.28
CA ARG A 71 -15.03 -16.82 4.78
C ARG A 71 -14.64 -17.85 3.73
N GLN A 72 -15.06 -17.64 2.49
CA GLN A 72 -14.77 -18.55 1.38
C GLN A 72 -13.33 -18.42 0.90
N CYS A 73 -12.79 -17.21 0.86
CA CYS A 73 -11.49 -16.94 0.24
C CYS A 73 -10.32 -16.97 1.23
N VAL A 74 -10.48 -16.55 2.48
CA VAL A 74 -9.36 -16.38 3.42
C VAL A 74 -9.20 -17.64 4.27
N THR A 75 -8.28 -18.52 3.86
CA THR A 75 -8.10 -19.84 4.50
C THR A 75 -6.78 -19.96 5.26
N ALA A 76 -6.75 -20.78 6.31
CA ALA A 76 -5.52 -21.08 7.06
C ALA A 76 -4.39 -21.63 6.18
N LYS A 77 -4.73 -22.36 5.10
CA LYS A 77 -3.77 -22.88 4.12
C LYS A 77 -2.99 -21.75 3.45
N MET A 78 -3.67 -20.67 3.02
CA MET A 78 -3.00 -19.52 2.41
C MET A 78 -1.95 -18.92 3.33
N PHE A 79 -2.24 -18.79 4.61
CA PHE A 79 -1.24 -18.31 5.58
C PHE A 79 -0.05 -19.27 5.66
N ARG A 80 -0.27 -20.57 5.85
CA ARG A 80 0.84 -21.54 5.93
C ARG A 80 1.73 -21.50 4.69
N GLU A 81 1.14 -21.43 3.50
CA GLU A 81 1.89 -21.36 2.24
C GLU A 81 2.67 -20.05 2.09
N ARG A 82 2.07 -18.91 2.43
CA ARG A 82 2.76 -17.62 2.34
C ARG A 82 3.90 -17.49 3.35
N TYR A 83 3.78 -18.13 4.52
CA TYR A 83 4.78 -18.06 5.58
C TYR A 83 5.84 -19.16 5.51
N SER A 84 5.64 -20.25 4.76
CA SER A 84 6.59 -21.37 4.72
C SER A 84 7.99 -20.95 4.27
N ASP A 85 8.05 -19.99 3.33
CA ASP A 85 9.28 -19.59 2.65
C ASP A 85 9.59 -18.10 2.88
N VAL A 86 9.03 -17.48 3.92
CA VAL A 86 9.17 -16.02 4.15
C VAL A 86 10.62 -15.55 4.22
N PHE A 87 11.52 -16.39 4.74
CA PHE A 87 12.95 -16.09 4.86
C PHE A 87 13.77 -16.47 3.63
N ARG A 88 13.19 -17.22 2.68
CA ARG A 88 13.91 -17.69 1.50
C ARG A 88 14.22 -16.54 0.53
N GLY A 89 13.33 -15.55 0.47
CA GLY A 89 13.40 -14.44 -0.48
C GLY A 89 13.34 -14.90 -1.95
N ASP A 90 13.42 -13.95 -2.87
CA ASP A 90 13.47 -14.24 -4.31
C ASP A 90 14.89 -14.55 -4.81
N ALA A 91 15.06 -14.72 -6.11
CA ALA A 91 16.37 -15.00 -6.70
C ALA A 91 17.34 -13.81 -6.59
N GLY A 92 16.85 -12.57 -6.53
CA GLY A 92 17.66 -11.37 -6.32
C GLY A 92 18.21 -11.34 -4.90
N TRP A 93 17.33 -11.54 -3.91
CA TRP A 93 17.68 -11.63 -2.50
C TRP A 93 18.78 -12.65 -2.23
N ARG A 94 18.63 -13.87 -2.75
CA ARG A 94 19.61 -14.95 -2.56
C ARG A 94 20.95 -14.74 -3.28
N LYS A 95 21.02 -13.84 -4.25
CA LYS A 95 22.27 -13.50 -4.96
C LYS A 95 23.09 -12.43 -4.25
N ILE A 96 22.52 -11.73 -3.28
CA ILE A 96 23.25 -10.72 -2.50
C ILE A 96 24.35 -11.45 -1.72
N LYS A 97 25.59 -11.09 -2.03
CA LYS A 97 26.75 -11.59 -1.28
C LYS A 97 26.83 -10.82 0.04
N SER A 98 26.92 -11.54 1.15
CA SER A 98 27.24 -10.97 2.44
C SER A 98 28.68 -11.30 2.81
N SER A 99 29.37 -10.35 3.45
CA SER A 99 30.56 -10.65 4.23
C SER A 99 30.13 -11.20 5.60
N GLY A 100 30.89 -12.15 6.14
CA GLY A 100 30.72 -12.60 7.52
C GLY A 100 31.40 -11.62 8.48
N GLY A 101 31.00 -11.63 9.76
CA GLY A 101 31.63 -10.82 10.80
C GLY A 101 30.63 -10.36 11.84
N LEU A 102 31.13 -9.97 13.02
CA LEU A 102 30.32 -9.35 14.07
C LEU A 102 30.18 -7.84 13.87
N THR A 103 31.05 -7.25 13.05
CA THR A 103 31.10 -5.81 12.77
C THR A 103 30.93 -5.53 11.29
N TYR A 104 30.25 -4.44 10.95
CA TYR A 104 30.08 -4.00 9.58
C TYR A 104 31.40 -3.44 9.00
N GLU A 105 31.79 -3.93 7.82
CA GLU A 105 32.95 -3.43 7.09
C GLU A 105 32.59 -2.13 6.36
N TRP A 106 32.91 -0.99 6.95
CA TRP A 106 32.62 0.31 6.37
C TRP A 106 33.45 0.56 5.10
N ASP A 107 32.79 0.72 3.96
CA ASP A 107 33.40 1.16 2.71
C ASP A 107 33.42 2.70 2.64
N SER A 108 34.60 3.30 2.60
CA SER A 108 34.77 4.76 2.51
C SER A 108 34.31 5.37 1.19
N LYS A 109 34.13 4.55 0.14
CA LYS A 109 33.60 4.98 -1.17
C LYS A 109 32.08 4.93 -1.23
N SER A 110 31.41 4.35 -0.23
CA SER A 110 29.97 4.19 -0.20
C SER A 110 29.25 5.53 -0.02
N THR A 111 28.27 5.79 -0.90
CA THR A 111 27.36 6.94 -0.81
C THR A 111 26.01 6.59 -0.18
N TYR A 112 25.76 5.31 0.13
CA TYR A 112 24.49 4.81 0.68
C TYR A 112 24.57 4.46 2.16
N VAL A 113 25.66 3.81 2.59
CA VAL A 113 25.89 3.37 3.98
C VAL A 113 27.22 3.94 4.45
N GLN A 114 27.19 4.83 5.43
CA GLN A 114 28.36 5.53 5.97
C GLN A 114 28.41 5.41 7.49
N ASN A 115 29.61 5.37 8.07
CA ASN A 115 29.79 5.31 9.51
C ASN A 115 29.49 6.68 10.13
N PRO A 116 28.41 6.82 10.92
CA PRO A 116 28.04 8.13 11.44
C PRO A 116 28.96 8.54 12.60
N PRO A 117 29.23 9.85 12.76
CA PRO A 117 30.20 10.34 13.74
C PRO A 117 29.64 10.42 15.18
N TYR A 118 28.48 9.82 15.48
CA TYR A 118 27.77 10.03 16.75
C TYR A 118 28.58 9.68 18.01
N PHE A 119 29.52 8.75 17.90
CA PHE A 119 30.36 8.28 19.00
C PHE A 119 31.82 8.74 18.90
N SER A 120 32.16 9.54 17.88
CA SER A 120 33.51 10.08 17.73
C SER A 120 33.82 11.01 18.90
N GLY A 121 34.87 10.69 19.66
CA GLY A 121 35.27 11.47 20.84
C GLY A 121 34.45 11.21 22.10
N MET A 122 33.52 10.25 22.09
CA MET A 122 32.80 9.85 23.29
C MET A 122 33.77 9.17 24.27
N SER A 123 33.95 9.74 25.46
CA SER A 123 34.72 9.12 26.54
C SER A 123 33.85 8.13 27.32
N LYS A 124 34.48 7.21 28.04
CA LYS A 124 33.80 6.29 28.96
C LYS A 124 33.02 7.03 30.05
#